data_AF-A1SRI7-F1
#
_entry.id   AF-A1SRI7-F1
#
_cell.length_a   1.000
_cell.length_b   1.000
_cell.length_c   1.000
_cell.angle_alpha   90.00
_cell.angle_beta   90.00
_cell.angle_gamma   90.00
#
_symmetry.space_group_name_H-M   'P 1'
#
loop_
_entity.id
_entity.type
_entity.pdbx_description
1 polymer ?
#
loop_
_entity_poly.entity_id
_entity_poly.type
_entity_poly.pdbx_seq_one_letter_code
_entity_poly.pdbx_strand_id
1 'polypeptide(L)'
;MFSKKKKDIQGKLTVFYLKLNLDEISTYLKDKCVVTPDKGNNWKRNDKVKSYDITYLGTDPFIFYHKNANEFASSINGRDCVNDGEIDIEWEWVEGYFLATANNQIIFCAPELEIIQLMVNGKLESNNIKKSMQGEVIELDLGIDNVNAVHKSLVFRYGVVFSNRLVSLSVCHSRANDFVHYHE
;
A
#
# COMPACT_ATOMS: atom_id res chain seq x y z
N MET A 1 -32.12 4.26 -33.44
CA MET A 1 -31.94 4.32 -31.98
C MET A 1 -30.60 3.70 -31.64
N PHE A 2 -29.59 4.50 -31.28
CA PHE A 2 -28.35 3.96 -30.75
C PHE A 2 -28.60 3.53 -29.31
N SER A 3 -28.68 2.22 -29.10
CA SER A 3 -28.58 1.62 -27.77
C SER A 3 -27.26 2.08 -27.16
N LYS A 4 -27.31 3.01 -26.20
CA LYS A 4 -26.18 3.30 -25.32
C LYS A 4 -25.91 1.98 -24.60
N LYS A 5 -24.84 1.27 -24.99
CA LYS A 5 -24.30 0.17 -24.17
C LYS A 5 -24.22 0.69 -22.75
N LYS A 6 -24.97 0.07 -21.82
CA LYS A 6 -24.75 0.27 -20.39
C LYS A 6 -23.25 0.08 -20.20
N LYS A 7 -22.54 1.13 -19.75
CA LYS A 7 -21.19 0.93 -19.24
C LYS A 7 -21.37 -0.06 -18.12
N ASP A 8 -20.93 -1.30 -18.33
CA ASP A 8 -20.81 -2.24 -17.23
C ASP A 8 -20.01 -1.52 -16.17
N ILE A 9 -20.63 -1.32 -15.02
CA ILE A 9 -19.94 -0.93 -13.81
C ILE A 9 -19.19 -2.20 -13.41
N GLN A 10 -18.09 -2.48 -14.13
CA GLN A 10 -17.11 -3.46 -13.68
C GLN A 10 -16.59 -2.91 -12.36
N GLY A 11 -16.97 -3.56 -11.26
CA GLY A 11 -16.47 -3.24 -9.94
C GLY A 11 -14.96 -3.17 -9.99
N LYS A 12 -14.43 -1.99 -9.72
CA LYS A 12 -12.99 -1.73 -9.74
C LYS A 12 -12.43 -2.21 -8.41
N LEU A 13 -11.75 -3.34 -8.41
CA LEU A 13 -11.13 -3.93 -7.21
C LEU A 13 -9.69 -3.44 -7.09
N THR A 14 -9.42 -2.65 -6.05
CA THR A 14 -8.05 -2.23 -5.72
C THR A 14 -7.60 -2.97 -4.48
N VAL A 15 -6.45 -3.63 -4.56
CA VAL A 15 -5.87 -4.39 -3.46
C VAL A 15 -4.64 -3.65 -2.95
N PHE A 16 -4.53 -3.56 -1.63
CA PHE A 16 -3.41 -2.98 -0.91
C PHE A 16 -2.71 -4.13 -0.18
N TYR A 17 -1.40 -4.22 -0.34
CA TYR A 17 -0.55 -5.17 0.37
C TYR A 17 0.42 -4.35 1.22
N LEU A 18 0.13 -4.21 2.50
CA LEU A 18 0.99 -3.55 3.47
C LEU A 18 1.87 -4.61 4.14
N LYS A 19 3.19 -4.48 3.99
CA LYS A 19 4.17 -5.34 4.64
C LYS A 19 5.00 -4.53 5.61
N LEU A 20 5.29 -5.12 6.76
CA LEU A 20 6.05 -4.52 7.85
C LEU A 20 7.24 -5.41 8.22
N ASN A 21 8.45 -4.85 8.23
CA ASN A 21 9.65 -5.52 8.73
C ASN A 21 9.79 -5.26 10.23
N LEU A 22 9.32 -6.20 11.06
CA LEU A 22 9.22 -6.01 12.51
C LEU A 22 10.59 -5.87 13.19
N ASP A 23 11.63 -6.53 12.66
CA ASP A 23 12.98 -6.44 13.22
C ASP A 23 13.59 -5.06 12.97
N GLU A 24 13.42 -4.53 11.76
CA GLU A 24 13.88 -3.18 11.41
C GLU A 24 13.05 -2.11 12.12
N ILE A 25 11.72 -2.30 12.27
CA ILE A 25 10.86 -1.40 13.07
C ILE A 25 11.30 -1.39 14.53
N SER A 26 11.57 -2.55 15.13
CA SER A 26 12.05 -2.66 16.52
C SER A 26 13.39 -1.93 16.70
N THR A 27 14.28 -2.04 15.73
CA THR A 27 15.57 -1.35 15.71
C THR A 27 15.38 0.16 15.59
N TYR A 28 14.53 0.60 14.66
CA TYR A 28 14.18 2.01 14.49
C TYR A 28 13.58 2.61 15.76
N LEU A 29 12.66 1.93 16.44
CA LEU A 29 12.03 2.45 17.66
C LEU A 29 13.04 2.62 18.82
N LYS A 30 14.14 1.85 18.82
CA LYS A 30 15.23 1.98 19.80
C LYS A 30 16.20 3.09 19.44
N ASP A 31 16.65 3.12 18.19
CA ASP A 31 17.77 3.96 17.76
C ASP A 31 17.34 5.29 17.13
N LYS A 32 16.07 5.40 16.71
CA LYS A 32 15.45 6.54 16.02
C LYS A 32 16.28 7.06 14.83
N CYS A 33 16.93 6.16 14.11
CA CYS A 33 17.75 6.49 12.97
C CYS A 33 16.91 6.92 11.76
N VAL A 34 17.51 7.69 10.84
CA VAL A 34 16.87 8.06 9.57
C VAL A 34 16.46 6.79 8.81
N VAL A 35 15.21 6.77 8.34
CA VAL A 35 14.65 5.67 7.57
C VAL A 35 15.05 5.82 6.12
N THR A 36 15.83 4.86 5.62
CA THR A 36 16.31 4.89 4.24
C THR A 36 15.23 4.41 3.27
N PRO A 37 15.01 5.11 2.14
CA PRO A 37 14.21 4.59 1.05
C PRO A 37 14.89 3.33 0.50
N ASP A 38 14.09 2.30 0.26
CA ASP A 38 14.57 0.98 -0.16
C ASP A 38 13.56 0.36 -1.11
N LYS A 39 14.00 -0.53 -2.01
CA LYS A 39 13.15 -1.15 -3.03
C LYS A 39 12.16 -2.18 -2.48
N GLY A 40 12.06 -2.34 -1.15
CA GLY A 40 11.16 -3.30 -0.49
C GLY A 40 11.54 -4.78 -0.68
N ASN A 41 12.61 -5.06 -1.42
CA ASN A 41 13.07 -6.42 -1.77
C ASN A 41 14.43 -6.78 -1.16
N ASN A 42 15.02 -5.89 -0.35
CA ASN A 42 16.30 -6.13 0.32
C ASN A 42 16.14 -6.61 1.77
N TRP A 43 14.90 -6.86 2.22
CA TRP A 43 14.64 -7.48 3.51
C TRP A 43 15.30 -8.86 3.52
N LYS A 44 16.01 -9.16 4.61
CA LYS A 44 16.73 -10.43 4.70
C LYS A 44 15.70 -11.55 4.78
N ARG A 45 16.06 -12.70 4.24
CA ARG A 45 15.19 -13.89 4.21
C ARG A 45 14.65 -14.31 5.59
N ASN A 46 15.33 -13.93 6.67
CA ASN A 46 14.99 -14.28 8.04
C ASN A 46 14.32 -13.13 8.81
N ASP A 47 14.09 -11.97 8.18
CA ASP A 47 13.41 -10.86 8.83
C ASP A 47 11.98 -11.27 9.18
N LYS A 48 11.53 -10.91 10.38
CA LYS A 48 10.14 -11.10 10.79
C LYS A 48 9.25 -10.12 10.05
N VAL A 49 8.59 -10.62 9.00
CA VAL A 49 7.67 -9.83 8.18
C VAL A 49 6.24 -10.13 8.57
N LYS A 50 5.45 -9.06 8.79
CA LYS A 50 3.99 -9.15 8.90
C LYS A 50 3.35 -8.51 7.67
N SER A 51 2.25 -9.09 7.18
CA SER A 51 1.55 -8.62 5.98
C SER A 51 0.07 -8.45 6.25
N TYR A 52 -0.51 -7.41 5.64
CA TYR A 52 -1.93 -7.09 5.68
C TYR A 52 -2.40 -6.85 4.24
N ASP A 53 -3.38 -7.63 3.82
CA ASP A 53 -3.90 -7.60 2.46
C ASP A 53 -5.33 -7.05 2.52
N ILE A 54 -5.56 -5.88 1.92
CA ILE A 54 -6.84 -5.16 1.99
C ILE A 54 -7.41 -5.04 0.58
N THR A 55 -8.56 -5.65 0.31
CA THR A 55 -9.29 -5.45 -0.94
C THR A 55 -10.32 -4.34 -0.76
N TYR A 56 -10.07 -3.19 -1.36
CA TYR A 56 -10.93 -2.02 -1.25
C TYR A 56 -12.11 -2.08 -2.24
N LEU A 57 -13.32 -1.97 -1.71
CA LEU A 57 -14.57 -1.86 -2.47
C LEU A 57 -15.10 -0.43 -2.43
N GLY A 58 -14.68 0.41 -3.37
CA GLY A 58 -15.03 1.84 -3.38
C GLY A 58 -16.50 2.20 -3.58
N THR A 59 -17.42 1.24 -3.62
CA THR A 59 -18.83 1.47 -3.96
C THR A 59 -19.85 0.91 -2.97
N ASP A 60 -19.45 0.27 -1.87
CA ASP A 60 -20.43 -0.29 -0.92
C ASP A 60 -20.25 0.27 0.50
N PRO A 61 -21.14 1.17 0.98
CA PRO A 61 -21.05 1.75 2.32
C PRO A 61 -21.32 0.76 3.46
N PHE A 62 -21.60 -0.52 3.18
CA PHE A 62 -22.06 -1.49 4.19
C PHE A 62 -21.23 -2.78 4.31
N ILE A 63 -20.01 -2.87 3.75
CA ILE A 63 -19.18 -4.08 3.88
C ILE A 63 -18.02 -3.85 4.86
N PHE A 64 -18.02 -4.63 5.94
CA PHE A 64 -16.91 -4.86 6.87
C PHE A 64 -16.74 -6.38 7.05
N TYR A 65 -15.51 -6.92 7.13
CA TYR A 65 -14.99 -7.90 8.14
C TYR A 65 -13.61 -8.55 7.73
N HIS A 66 -12.54 -8.18 8.47
CA HIS A 66 -11.48 -8.95 9.18
C HIS A 66 -10.53 -10.07 8.62
N LYS A 67 -9.29 -10.00 9.17
CA LYS A 67 -8.25 -10.96 9.70
C LYS A 67 -7.87 -12.31 9.03
N ASN A 68 -8.39 -12.69 7.87
CA ASN A 68 -7.76 -13.59 6.87
C ASN A 68 -8.79 -14.10 5.85
N ALA A 69 -8.32 -14.27 4.60
CA ALA A 69 -8.99 -14.76 3.38
C ALA A 69 -10.31 -14.06 2.99
N ASN A 70 -10.18 -13.19 1.97
CA ASN A 70 -11.21 -12.33 1.35
C ASN A 70 -11.57 -11.07 2.16
N GLU A 71 -10.55 -10.35 2.67
CA GLU A 71 -10.73 -9.07 3.37
C GLU A 71 -11.16 -7.96 2.40
N PHE A 72 -12.48 -7.83 2.24
CA PHE A 72 -13.08 -6.65 1.64
C PHE A 72 -13.29 -5.58 2.71
N ALA A 73 -12.82 -4.37 2.46
CA ALA A 73 -12.96 -3.26 3.38
C ALA A 73 -13.46 -1.99 2.68
N SER A 74 -14.31 -1.24 3.39
CA SER A 74 -14.77 0.10 3.02
C SER A 74 -13.76 1.20 3.39
N SER A 75 -12.74 0.85 4.16
CA SER A 75 -11.62 1.70 4.54
C SER A 75 -10.31 0.91 4.42
N ILE A 76 -9.22 1.63 4.15
CA ILE A 76 -7.87 1.06 4.13
C ILE A 76 -7.10 1.29 5.44
N ASN A 77 -7.71 2.01 6.39
CA ASN A 77 -7.10 2.29 7.69
C ASN A 77 -7.11 1.02 8.56
N GLY A 78 -6.16 0.92 9.49
CA GLY A 78 -6.12 -0.21 10.40
C GLY A 78 -5.13 -0.02 11.54
N ARG A 79 -5.19 -0.96 12.48
CA ARG A 79 -4.34 -1.02 13.67
C ARG A 79 -4.04 -2.46 14.01
N ASP A 80 -2.83 -2.73 14.49
CA ASP A 80 -2.48 -4.02 15.07
C ASP A 80 -1.40 -3.89 16.14
N CYS A 81 -1.48 -4.77 17.14
CA CYS A 81 -0.47 -4.89 18.18
C CYS A 81 0.35 -6.17 17.93
N VAL A 82 1.66 -6.03 17.74
CA VAL A 82 2.57 -7.12 17.38
C VAL A 82 3.62 -7.35 18.46
N ASN A 83 4.30 -8.50 18.41
CA ASN A 83 5.26 -8.96 19.44
C ASN A 83 4.65 -8.89 20.85
N ASP A 84 3.53 -9.59 21.06
CA ASP A 84 2.83 -9.64 22.35
C ASP A 84 2.44 -8.25 22.92
N GLY A 85 2.26 -7.26 22.04
CA GLY A 85 1.83 -5.90 22.39
C GLY A 85 2.97 -4.91 22.59
N GLU A 86 4.22 -5.28 22.31
CA GLU A 86 5.37 -4.37 22.39
C GLU A 86 5.34 -3.25 21.33
N ILE A 87 4.75 -3.54 20.17
CA ILE A 87 4.69 -2.60 19.05
C ILE A 87 3.23 -2.44 18.64
N ASP A 88 2.71 -1.23 18.82
CA ASP A 88 1.39 -0.80 18.38
C ASP A 88 1.54 -0.08 17.05
N ILE A 89 0.92 -0.61 16.01
CA ILE A 89 1.05 -0.13 14.64
C ILE A 89 -0.30 0.36 14.16
N GLU A 90 -0.34 1.59 13.66
CA GLU A 90 -1.52 2.18 13.05
C GLU A 90 -1.19 2.64 11.62
N TRP A 91 -2.16 2.57 10.72
CA TRP A 91 -2.03 3.14 9.39
C TRP A 91 -3.34 3.76 8.94
N GLU A 92 -3.22 4.88 8.23
CA GLU A 92 -4.37 5.67 7.83
C GLU A 92 -4.06 6.57 6.64
N TRP A 93 -5.13 7.05 6.01
CA TRP A 93 -5.07 8.18 5.08
C TRP A 93 -5.27 9.51 5.81
N VAL A 94 -4.27 10.39 5.68
CA VAL A 94 -4.28 11.72 6.27
C VAL A 94 -3.66 12.71 5.28
N GLU A 95 -4.37 13.80 5.01
CA GLU A 95 -3.86 15.00 4.32
C GLU A 95 -3.05 14.74 3.04
N GLY A 96 -3.50 13.85 2.16
CA GLY A 96 -2.80 13.58 0.89
C GLY A 96 -1.81 12.41 0.95
N TYR A 97 -1.73 11.71 2.08
CA TYR A 97 -0.76 10.65 2.31
C TYR A 97 -1.39 9.41 2.93
N PHE A 98 -0.82 8.25 2.57
CA PHE A 98 -0.93 7.03 3.37
C PHE A 98 0.22 6.99 4.37
N LEU A 99 -0.11 6.97 5.65
CA LEU A 99 0.85 6.96 6.75
C LEU A 99 0.80 5.62 7.48
N ALA A 100 1.95 5.16 7.95
CA ALA A 100 2.00 4.14 8.99
C ALA A 100 2.83 4.66 10.16
N THR A 101 2.34 4.43 11.36
CA THR A 101 2.99 4.77 12.63
C THR A 101 3.24 3.51 13.43
N ALA A 102 4.31 3.51 14.23
CA ALA A 102 4.55 2.52 15.26
C ALA A 102 4.84 3.25 16.58
N ASN A 103 4.10 2.90 17.64
CA ASN A 103 4.17 3.56 18.95
C ASN A 103 4.10 5.10 18.82
N ASN A 104 3.16 5.60 18.01
CA ASN A 104 2.95 7.02 17.67
C ASN A 104 4.12 7.70 16.90
N GLN A 105 5.08 6.95 16.39
CA GLN A 105 6.15 7.48 15.54
C GLN A 105 5.89 7.11 14.09
N ILE A 106 6.00 8.08 13.18
CA ILE A 106 5.87 7.83 11.75
C ILE A 106 7.04 6.94 11.29
N ILE A 107 6.71 5.83 10.65
CA ILE A 107 7.66 4.85 10.10
C ILE A 107 7.58 4.76 8.57
N PHE A 108 6.49 5.29 7.99
CA PHE A 108 6.25 5.24 6.56
C PHE A 108 5.30 6.33 6.12
N CYS A 109 5.53 6.84 4.92
CA CYS A 109 4.62 7.75 4.25
C CYS A 109 4.69 7.53 2.73
N ALA A 110 3.53 7.53 2.07
CA ALA A 110 3.39 7.44 0.63
C ALA A 110 2.38 8.49 0.11
N PRO A 111 2.72 9.28 -0.93
CA PRO A 111 1.76 10.17 -1.57
C PRO A 111 0.55 9.42 -2.14
N GLU A 112 -0.65 9.98 -1.99
CA GLU A 112 -1.89 9.27 -2.37
C GLU A 112 -2.23 9.38 -3.87
N LEU A 113 -1.64 10.31 -4.61
CA LEU A 113 -2.11 10.67 -5.96
C LEU A 113 -2.19 9.46 -6.90
N GLU A 114 -1.11 8.67 -7.00
CA GLU A 114 -1.09 7.45 -7.82
C GLU A 114 -2.04 6.37 -7.29
N ILE A 115 -2.22 6.28 -5.98
CA ILE A 115 -3.16 5.35 -5.33
C ILE A 115 -4.59 5.71 -5.74
N ILE A 116 -4.96 6.99 -5.65
CA ILE A 116 -6.26 7.52 -6.09
C ILE A 116 -6.45 7.28 -7.58
N GLN A 117 -5.43 7.52 -8.42
CA GLN A 117 -5.52 7.24 -9.85
C GLN A 117 -5.80 5.75 -10.12
N LEU A 118 -5.13 4.84 -9.41
CA LEU A 118 -5.42 3.40 -9.52
C LEU A 118 -6.85 3.07 -9.11
N MET A 119 -7.34 3.64 -8.02
CA MET A 119 -8.70 3.40 -7.53
C MET A 119 -9.77 3.94 -8.47
N VAL A 120 -9.60 5.17 -8.96
CA VAL A 120 -10.58 5.85 -9.81
C VAL A 120 -10.52 5.32 -11.24
N ASN A 121 -9.32 5.19 -11.80
CA ASN A 121 -9.13 4.87 -13.22
C ASN A 121 -8.90 3.38 -13.47
N GLY A 122 -8.46 2.61 -12.47
CA GLY A 122 -8.01 1.22 -12.62
C GLY A 122 -6.62 1.11 -13.27
N LYS A 123 -5.97 2.24 -13.52
CA LYS A 123 -4.65 2.32 -14.17
C LYS A 123 -3.99 3.67 -13.91
N LEU A 124 -2.67 3.70 -13.98
CA LEU A 124 -1.84 4.91 -13.94
C LEU A 124 -1.63 5.48 -15.33
N GLU A 125 -1.62 6.81 -15.41
CA GLU A 125 -1.22 7.54 -16.60
C GLU A 125 0.28 7.79 -16.56
N SER A 126 1.04 6.99 -17.31
CA SER A 126 2.49 7.18 -17.46
C SER A 126 2.88 7.18 -18.93
N ASN A 127 3.54 8.27 -19.33
CA ASN A 127 4.13 8.43 -20.66
C ASN A 127 5.39 7.57 -20.85
N ASN A 128 6.01 7.11 -19.76
CA ASN A 128 7.21 6.28 -19.80
C ASN A 128 7.22 5.20 -18.69
N ILE A 129 6.40 4.18 -18.89
CA ILE A 129 6.20 3.07 -17.95
C ILE A 129 7.52 2.36 -17.65
N LYS A 130 8.36 2.09 -18.67
CA LYS A 130 9.62 1.35 -18.49
C LYS A 130 10.55 2.04 -17.49
N LYS A 131 10.71 3.36 -17.59
CA LYS A 131 11.51 4.13 -16.63
C LYS A 131 10.85 4.11 -15.25
N SER A 132 9.53 4.28 -15.20
CA SER A 132 8.77 4.29 -13.93
C SER A 132 8.80 2.94 -13.20
N MET A 133 8.98 1.83 -13.92
CA MET A 133 9.18 0.48 -13.35
C MET A 133 10.57 0.29 -12.72
N GLN A 134 11.59 1.07 -13.10
CA GLN A 134 12.92 0.99 -12.50
C GLN A 134 12.95 1.55 -11.07
N GLY A 135 11.96 2.38 -10.76
CA GLY A 135 11.78 3.05 -9.49
C GLY A 135 12.51 4.38 -9.40
N GLU A 136 12.03 5.23 -8.51
CA GLU A 136 12.60 6.53 -8.17
C GLU A 136 12.47 6.78 -6.66
N VAL A 137 13.31 7.65 -6.12
CA VAL A 137 13.17 8.13 -4.75
C VAL A 137 12.38 9.43 -4.80
N ILE A 138 11.33 9.50 -3.98
CA ILE A 138 10.50 10.68 -3.80
C ILE A 138 10.86 11.27 -2.45
N GLU A 139 11.26 12.54 -2.45
CA GLU A 139 11.43 13.32 -1.22
C GLU A 139 10.05 13.72 -0.68
N LEU A 140 9.89 13.63 0.63
CA LEU A 140 8.65 13.89 1.36
C LEU A 140 8.82 15.18 2.15
N ASP A 141 7.99 16.18 1.85
CA ASP A 141 8.00 17.45 2.57
C ASP A 141 6.96 17.42 3.70
N LEU A 142 7.28 16.69 4.77
CA LEU A 142 6.38 16.48 5.92
C LEU A 142 6.87 17.18 7.19
N GLY A 143 8.07 17.77 7.18
CA GLY A 143 8.70 18.30 8.39
C GLY A 143 9.02 17.23 9.45
N ILE A 144 9.19 15.97 9.04
CA ILE A 144 9.52 14.84 9.94
C ILE A 144 10.98 14.45 9.74
N ASP A 145 11.77 14.51 10.80
CA ASP A 145 13.23 14.35 10.73
C ASP A 145 13.69 12.98 10.21
N ASN A 146 12.93 11.92 10.48
CA ASN A 146 13.38 10.55 10.28
C ASN A 146 12.76 9.83 9.08
N VAL A 147 11.70 10.37 8.47
CA VAL A 147 11.04 9.78 7.30
C VAL A 147 10.87 10.87 6.24
N ASN A 148 11.94 11.10 5.48
CA ASN A 148 12.04 12.20 4.52
C ASN A 148 11.97 11.74 3.05
N ALA A 149 11.98 10.44 2.80
CA ALA A 149 11.94 9.90 1.45
C ALA A 149 11.33 8.52 1.40
N VAL A 150 10.76 8.18 0.24
CA VAL A 150 10.21 6.85 -0.06
C VAL A 150 10.62 6.44 -1.46
N HIS A 151 10.92 5.15 -1.65
CA HIS A 151 11.11 4.61 -2.98
C HIS A 151 9.74 4.32 -3.61
N LYS A 152 9.49 4.82 -4.81
CA LYS A 152 8.31 4.50 -5.63
C LYS A 152 8.73 3.71 -6.85
N SER A 153 7.99 2.66 -7.20
CA SER A 153 8.11 1.98 -8.50
C SER A 153 6.76 1.55 -9.03
N LEU A 154 6.61 1.45 -10.35
CA LEU A 154 5.37 0.97 -10.95
C LEU A 154 5.40 -0.53 -11.23
N VAL A 155 4.24 -1.17 -11.04
CA VAL A 155 3.95 -2.51 -11.54
C VAL A 155 3.11 -2.35 -12.80
N PHE A 156 3.79 -2.18 -13.93
CA PHE A 156 3.19 -1.80 -15.21
C PHE A 156 2.33 -0.53 -15.07
N ARG A 157 1.08 -0.56 -15.58
CA ARG A 157 0.10 0.52 -15.41
C ARG A 157 -0.92 0.22 -14.32
N TYR A 158 -0.86 -0.95 -13.67
CA TYR A 158 -1.93 -1.46 -12.83
C TYR A 158 -1.55 -1.54 -11.36
N GLY A 159 -0.34 -1.14 -11.01
CA GLY A 159 0.05 -1.03 -9.62
C GLY A 159 1.20 -0.07 -9.40
N VAL A 160 1.37 0.29 -8.15
CA VAL A 160 2.46 1.10 -7.62
C VAL A 160 2.94 0.47 -6.33
N VAL A 161 4.24 0.51 -6.11
CA VAL A 161 4.88 0.10 -4.87
C VAL A 161 5.57 1.31 -4.29
N PHE A 162 5.26 1.59 -3.04
CA PHE A 162 5.97 2.54 -2.19
C PHE A 162 6.70 1.75 -1.10
N SER A 163 7.97 2.04 -0.86
CA SER A 163 8.74 1.27 0.12
C SER A 163 9.88 2.07 0.74
N ASN A 164 10.17 1.73 1.98
CA ASN A 164 11.40 2.07 2.67
C ASN A 164 11.94 0.82 3.39
N ARG A 165 12.99 0.95 4.20
CA ARG A 165 13.56 -0.18 4.94
C ARG A 165 12.55 -0.85 5.89
N LEU A 166 11.59 -0.11 6.44
CA LEU A 166 10.66 -0.57 7.48
C LEU A 166 9.36 -1.15 6.91
N VAL A 167 8.85 -0.54 5.84
CA VAL A 167 7.50 -0.77 5.33
C VAL A 167 7.50 -0.82 3.81
N SER A 168 6.67 -1.70 3.26
CA SER A 168 6.35 -1.74 1.84
C SER A 168 4.84 -1.74 1.65
N LEU A 169 4.33 -0.81 0.85
CA LEU A 169 2.94 -0.75 0.42
C LEU A 169 2.89 -1.01 -1.08
N SER A 170 2.28 -2.12 -1.48
CA SER A 170 1.96 -2.38 -2.89
C SER A 170 0.47 -2.17 -3.11
N VAL A 171 0.10 -1.30 -4.04
CA VAL A 171 -1.28 -1.09 -4.44
C VAL A 171 -1.43 -1.57 -5.86
N CYS A 172 -2.38 -2.47 -6.11
CA CYS A 172 -2.68 -2.93 -7.46
C CYS A 172 -4.17 -2.94 -7.74
N HIS A 173 -4.50 -2.81 -9.02
CA HIS A 173 -5.84 -2.94 -9.52
C HIS A 173 -6.02 -4.32 -10.14
N SER A 174 -6.93 -5.11 -9.58
CA SER A 174 -7.27 -6.44 -10.10
C SER A 174 -8.29 -6.29 -11.22
N ARG A 175 -8.03 -6.92 -12.37
CA ARG A 175 -8.99 -6.98 -13.47
C ARG A 175 -9.91 -8.19 -13.30
N ALA A 176 -11.10 -8.13 -13.88
CA ALA A 176 -12.04 -9.27 -13.89
C ALA A 176 -11.43 -10.59 -14.40
N ASN A 177 -10.47 -10.52 -15.34
CA ASN A 177 -9.76 -11.70 -15.85
C ASN A 177 -8.78 -12.32 -14.85
N ASP A 178 -8.40 -11.60 -13.78
CA ASP A 178 -7.50 -12.11 -12.74
C ASP A 178 -8.25 -13.02 -11.74
N PHE A 179 -9.60 -13.01 -11.76
CA PHE A 179 -10.46 -13.84 -10.90
C PHE A 179 -10.94 -15.14 -11.58
N VAL A 180 -10.67 -15.32 -12.87
CA VAL A 180 -11.10 -16.51 -13.61
C VAL A 180 -9.95 -17.49 -13.68
N HIS A 181 -9.88 -18.42 -12.72
CA HIS A 181 -9.46 -19.81 -12.92
C HIS A 181 -9.62 -20.54 -11.59
N TYR A 182 -10.67 -21.35 -11.45
CA TYR A 182 -10.70 -22.68 -10.81
C TYR A 182 -12.10 -23.26 -10.96
N HIS A 183 -12.37 -23.82 -12.14
CA HIS A 183 -13.28 -24.95 -12.31
C HIS A 183 -12.64 -25.87 -13.34
N GLU A 184 -11.77 -26.76 -12.86
CA GLU A 184 -11.57 -28.09 -13.43
C GLU A 184 -11.68 -29.10 -12.29
#